data_AF-A0A1Q6R167-F1
#
_entry.id   AF-A0A1Q6R167-F1
#
_cell.length_a   1.000
_cell.length_b   1.000
_cell.length_c   1.000
_cell.angle_alpha   90.00
_cell.angle_beta   90.00
_cell.angle_gamma   90.00
#
_symmetry.space_group_name_H-M   'P 1'
#
loop_
_entity.id
_entity.type
_entity.pdbx_description
1 polymer ?
#
loop_
_entity_poly.entity_id
_entity_poly.type
_entity_poly.pdbx_seq_one_letter_code
_entity_poly.pdbx_strand_id
1 'polypeptide(L)' 'MKAVIVTGGKQYTVAEGDVVFVEKLGAEAEATVKFDQVLAVLDGENTKIGAPTVEGASVEAKVVKNGKGKK' A
#
# COMPACT_ATOMS: atom_id res chain seq x y z
N MET A 1 9.54 -10.15 1.16
CA MET A 1 8.64 -9.50 0.21
C MET A 1 8.39 -8.02 0.55
N LYS A 2 8.55 -7.13 -0.43
CA LYS A 2 8.09 -5.74 -0.39
C LYS A 2 7.20 -5.45 -1.60
N ALA A 3 6.34 -4.45 -1.53
CA ALA A 3 5.54 -3.99 -2.65
C ALA A 3 5.57 -2.46 -2.74
N VAL A 4 5.39 -1.93 -3.95
CA VAL A 4 5.19 -0.50 -4.19
C VAL A 4 3.74 -0.30 -4.56
N ILE A 5 2.97 0.38 -3.72
CA ILE A 5 1.56 0.66 -3.92
C ILE A 5 1.31 2.13 -4.26
N VAL A 6 0.22 2.41 -4.96
CA VAL A 6 -0.26 3.77 -5.21
C VAL A 6 -1.47 4.06 -4.34
N THR A 7 -1.42 5.14 -3.58
CA THR A 7 -2.58 5.67 -2.86
C THR A 7 -2.44 7.18 -2.66
N GLY A 8 -3.54 7.93 -2.68
CA GLY A 8 -3.52 9.39 -2.60
C GLY A 8 -2.73 10.07 -3.73
N GLY A 9 -2.52 9.40 -4.87
CA GLY A 9 -1.65 9.91 -5.94
C GLY A 9 -0.15 9.87 -5.61
N LYS A 10 0.23 9.17 -4.54
CA LYS A 10 1.63 8.96 -4.13
C LYS A 10 1.98 7.47 -4.14
N GLN A 11 3.28 7.19 -4.25
CA GLN A 11 3.81 5.84 -4.22
C GLN A 11 4.40 5.54 -2.84
N TYR A 12 4.10 4.36 -2.31
CA TYR A 12 4.59 3.89 -1.01
C TYR A 12 5.20 2.51 -1.15
N THR A 13 6.42 2.36 -0.64
CA THR A 13 7.04 1.04 -0.48
C THR A 13 6.63 0.46 0.86
N VAL A 14 6.03 -0.72 0.85
CA VAL A 14 5.50 -1.39 2.03
C VAL A 14 6.03 -2.83 2.12
N ALA A 15 6.23 -3.31 3.34
CA ALA A 15 6.43 -4.73 3.64
C ALA A 15 5.33 -5.23 4.58
N GLU A 16 5.23 -6.55 4.73
CA GLU A 16 4.35 -7.14 5.72
C GLU A 16 4.74 -6.67 7.14
N GLY A 17 3.76 -6.18 7.90
CA GLY A 17 3.97 -5.63 9.24
C GLY A 17 4.35 -4.16 9.29
N ASP A 18 4.63 -3.51 8.15
CA ASP A 18 4.92 -2.07 8.14
C ASP A 18 3.68 -1.22 8.45
N VAL A 19 3.89 -0.14 9.20
CA VAL A 19 2.87 0.89 9.44
C VAL A 19 3.26 2.14 8.66
N VAL A 20 2.45 2.49 7.66
CA VAL A 20 2.64 3.67 6.82
C VAL A 20 1.53 4.70 7.02
N PHE A 21 1.90 5.98 7.00
CA PHE A 21 0.95 7.09 7.00
C PHE A 21 0.60 7.47 5.56
N VAL A 22 -0.67 7.30 5.22
CA VAL A 22 -1.23 7.62 3.91
C VAL A 22 -2.31 8.68 4.04
N GLU A 23 -2.80 9.16 2.90
CA GLU A 23 -3.93 10.08 2.86
C GLU A 23 -5.21 9.44 3.38
N LYS A 24 -6.22 10.28 3.66
CA LYS A 24 -7.48 9.81 4.25
C LYS A 24 -8.21 8.91 3.26
N LEU A 25 -8.36 7.63 3.62
CA LEU A 25 -8.99 6.60 2.77
C LEU A 25 -10.51 6.54 2.88
N GLY A 26 -11.14 7.32 3.77
CA GLY A 26 -12.59 7.24 4.03
C GLY A 26 -13.03 5.98 4.77
N ALA A 27 -12.11 5.10 5.16
CA ALA A 27 -12.36 3.91 5.95
C ALA A 27 -12.24 4.19 7.46
N GLU A 28 -13.01 3.44 8.27
CA GLU A 28 -12.95 3.51 9.73
C GLU A 28 -11.71 2.79 10.27
N ALA A 29 -11.36 3.07 11.53
CA ALA A 29 -10.32 2.29 12.20
C ALA A 29 -10.73 0.82 12.24
N GLU A 30 -9.74 -0.05 12.15
CA GLU A 30 -9.87 -1.51 12.04
C GLU A 30 -10.45 -2.06 10.73
N ALA A 31 -10.88 -1.20 9.81
CA ALA A 31 -11.31 -1.63 8.49
C ALA A 31 -10.13 -2.20 7.69
N THR A 32 -10.39 -3.26 6.93
CA THR A 32 -9.46 -3.78 5.92
C THR A 32 -9.63 -2.98 4.64
N VAL A 33 -8.51 -2.52 4.08
CA VAL A 33 -8.46 -1.82 2.79
C VAL A 33 -7.55 -2.62 1.87
N LYS A 34 -8.00 -2.82 0.64
CA LYS A 34 -7.24 -3.47 -0.42
C LYS A 34 -6.73 -2.42 -1.39
N PHE A 35 -5.44 -2.50 -1.71
CA PHE A 35 -4.78 -1.70 -2.73
C PHE A 35 -4.50 -2.56 -3.94
N ASP A 36 -5.28 -2.38 -5.01
CA ASP A 36 -5.11 -3.12 -6.27
C ASP A 36 -4.07 -2.46 -7.21
N GLN A 37 -3.70 -1.20 -6.95
CA GLN A 37 -2.66 -0.50 -7.70
C GLN A 37 -1.27 -0.79 -7.12
N VAL A 38 -0.72 -1.94 -7.51
CA VAL A 38 0.66 -2.35 -7.18
C VAL A 38 1.56 -2.12 -8.39
N LEU A 39 2.58 -1.26 -8.25
CA LEU A 39 3.55 -0.95 -9.31
C LEU A 39 4.69 -1.96 -9.36
N ALA A 40 5.10 -2.50 -8.22
CA ALA A 40 6.18 -3.47 -8.15
C ALA A 40 6.02 -4.39 -6.95
N VAL A 41 6.49 -5.63 -7.08
CA VAL A 41 6.63 -6.61 -6.01
C VAL A 41 8.09 -7.04 -5.99
N LEU A 42 8.77 -6.81 -4.87
CA LEU A 42 10.18 -7.06 -4.67
C LEU A 42 10.33 -8.25 -3.72
N ASP A 43 10.64 -9.42 -4.28
CA ASP A 43 10.85 -10.64 -3.50
C ASP A 43 12.21 -11.28 -3.81
N GLY A 44 13.27 -10.54 -3.50
CA GLY A 44 14.65 -10.96 -3.77
C GLY A 44 14.87 -11.20 -5.27
N GLU A 45 15.14 -12.45 -5.63
CA GLU A 45 15.33 -12.88 -7.03
C GLU A 45 14.04 -12.75 -7.86
N ASN A 46 12.86 -12.80 -7.24
CA ASN A 46 11.56 -12.71 -7.93
C ASN A 46 10.99 -11.29 -7.89
N THR A 47 11.73 -10.33 -8.42
CA THR A 47 11.25 -8.95 -8.57
C THR A 47 10.34 -8.83 -9.80
N LYS A 48 9.08 -8.42 -9.59
CA LYS A 48 8.10 -8.10 -10.64
C LYS A 48 7.88 -6.59 -10.69
N ILE A 49 8.09 -6.00 -11.86
CA ILE A 49 7.83 -4.58 -12.11
C ILE A 49 6.68 -4.50 -13.11
N GLY A 50 5.64 -3.74 -12.76
CA GLY A 50 4.46 -3.53 -13.58
C GLY A 50 4.69 -2.46 -14.64
N ALA A 51 3.93 -2.56 -15.74
CA ALA A 51 3.90 -1.55 -16.79
C ALA A 51 2.46 -1.39 -17.30
N PRO A 52 1.59 -0.60 -16.64
CA PRO A 52 1.85 0.32 -15.52
C PRO A 52 1.74 -0.30 -14.11
N THR A 53 1.00 -1.41 -13.94
CA THR A 53 0.83 -2.12 -12.66
C THR A 53 1.16 -3.60 -12.84
N VAL A 54 1.41 -4.31 -11.74
CA VAL A 54 1.60 -5.76 -11.73
C VAL A 54 0.23 -6.42 -11.75
N GLU A 55 -0.09 -7.12 -12.84
CA GLU A 55 -1.39 -7.76 -13.03
C GLU A 55 -1.62 -8.83 -11.96
N GLY A 56 -2.81 -8.82 -11.33
CA GLY A 56 -3.19 -9.75 -10.26
C GLY A 56 -2.52 -9.50 -8.90
N ALA A 57 -1.67 -8.49 -8.76
CA ALA A 57 -1.09 -8.13 -7.47
C ALA A 57 -2.04 -7.24 -6.67
N SER A 58 -2.15 -7.51 -5.37
CA SER A 58 -2.87 -6.66 -4.43
C SER A 58 -2.22 -6.67 -3.07
N VAL A 59 -2.33 -5.55 -2.34
CA VAL A 59 -1.87 -5.44 -0.96
C VAL A 59 -3.08 -5.19 -0.07
N GLU A 60 -3.28 -6.04 0.94
CA GLU A 60 -4.28 -5.83 1.97
C GLU A 60 -3.63 -5.18 3.19
N ALA A 61 -4.27 -4.16 3.75
CA ALA A 61 -3.82 -3.48 4.95
C ALA A 61 -4.99 -3.20 5.90
N LYS A 62 -4.71 -3.11 7.19
CA LYS A 62 -5.69 -2.71 8.21
C LYS A 62 -5.49 -1.24 8.57
N VAL A 63 -6.58 -0.48 8.63
CA VAL A 63 -6.53 0.90 9.11
C VAL A 63 -6.27 0.89 10.62
N VAL A 64 -5.06 1.27 11.03
CA VAL A 64 -4.69 1.29 12.46
C VAL A 64 -5.33 2.47 13.19
N LYS A 65 -5.29 3.67 12.58
CA LYS A 65 -5.82 4.90 13.18
C LYS A 65 -6.02 5.99 12.14
N ASN A 66 -7.07 6.79 12.32
CA ASN A 66 -7.27 8.03 11.58
C ASN A 66 -6.81 9.21 12.44
N GLY A 67 -6.05 10.13 11.85
CA GLY A 67 -5.51 11.29 12.54
C GLY A 67 -5.33 12.49 11.63
N LYS A 68 -5.16 13.67 12.23
CA LYS A 68 -4.70 14.87 11.53
C LYS A 68 -3.22 15.07 11.84
N GLY A 69 -2.47 15.53 10.85
CA GLY A 69 -1.10 15.97 11.05
C GLY A 69 -1.01 17.15 12.02
N LYS A 70 0.21 17.47 12.44
CA LYS A 70 0.48 18.63 13.29
C LYS A 70 -0.03 19.90 12.59
N LYS A 71 -0.65 20.80 13.37
CA LYS A 71 -1.03 22.13 12.92
C LYS A 71 0.19 22.98 12.60
#